data_AF-A0A1U9MJN7-F1
#
_entry.id   AF-A0A1U9MJN7-F1
#
_cell.length_a   1.000
_cell.length_b   1.000
_cell.length_c   1.000
_cell.angle_alpha   90.00
_cell.angle_beta   90.00
_cell.angle_gamma   90.00
#
_symmetry.space_group_name_H-M   'P 1'
#
loop_
_entity.id
_entity.type
_entity.pdbx_description
1 polymer ?
#
loop_
_entity_poly.entity_id
_entity_poly.type
_entity_poly.pdbx_seq_one_letter_code
_entity_poly.pdbx_strand_id
1 'polypeptide(L)' 'MNTKNINTDKNNVDIGELRQCAAFLAELIVSDPDKYGPLMIMYERYAREIETRENNLSKLDLLRLQVEKNKAAAASSNSS' A
#
# COMPACT_ATOMS: atom_id res chain seq x y z
N MET A 1 -0.32 23.33 -22.68
CA MET A 1 0.13 22.66 -21.45
C MET A 1 -1.06 22.60 -20.50
N ASN A 2 -1.62 21.41 -20.27
CA ASN A 2 -2.69 21.24 -19.28
C ASN A 2 -2.02 20.96 -17.93
N THR A 3 -2.01 21.96 -17.04
CA THR A 3 -1.65 21.74 -15.64
C THR A 3 -2.79 20.96 -15.00
N LYS A 4 -2.66 19.63 -14.94
CA LYS A 4 -3.48 18.81 -14.05
C LYS A 4 -3.32 19.38 -12.64
N ASN A 5 -4.44 19.79 -12.05
CA ASN A 5 -4.52 20.27 -10.69
C ASN A 5 -4.20 19.09 -9.76
N ILE A 6 -2.95 19.01 -9.29
CA ILE A 6 -2.55 18.04 -8.27
C ILE A 6 -3.07 18.58 -6.95
N ASN A 7 -4.30 18.18 -6.58
CA ASN A 7 -4.71 18.20 -5.19
C ASN A 7 -3.87 17.14 -4.46
N THR A 8 -2.63 17.48 -4.13
CA THR A 8 -1.84 16.70 -3.19
C THR A 8 -2.44 16.96 -1.82
N ASP A 9 -3.31 16.06 -1.39
CA ASP A 9 -3.55 15.87 0.03
C ASP A 9 -2.18 15.51 0.63
N LYS A 10 -1.51 16.50 1.24
CA LYS A 10 -0.06 16.46 1.54
C LYS A 10 0.34 15.39 2.56
N ASN A 11 -0.60 14.54 2.99
CA ASN A 11 -0.44 13.50 3.99
C ASN A 11 -0.59 12.06 3.46
N ASN A 12 -0.80 11.83 2.16
CA ASN A 12 -1.03 10.47 1.64
C ASN A 12 -0.09 10.11 0.47
N VAL A 13 1.18 9.81 0.79
CA VAL A 13 2.15 9.25 -0.16
C VAL A 13 1.60 7.92 -0.71
N ASP A 14 1.70 7.71 -2.01
CA ASP A 14 1.20 6.49 -2.65
C ASP A 14 2.00 5.25 -2.20
N ILE A 15 1.35 4.09 -2.10
CA ILE A 15 2.03 2.85 -1.68
C ILE A 15 3.10 2.41 -2.70
N GLY A 16 2.88 2.69 -4.00
CA GLY A 16 3.86 2.45 -5.05
C GLY A 16 5.09 3.35 -4.92
N GLU A 17 4.89 4.63 -4.59
CA GLU A 17 5.99 5.56 -4.30
C GLU A 17 6.79 5.12 -3.07
N LEU A 18 6.12 4.68 -2.00
CA LEU A 18 6.79 4.13 -0.82
C LEU A 18 7.64 2.90 -1.16
N ARG A 19 7.15 2.01 -2.03
CA ARG A 19 7.91 0.83 -2.50
C ARG A 19 9.14 1.23 -3.29
N GLN A 20 9.02 2.20 -4.20
CA GLN A 20 10.16 2.70 -4.97
C GLN A 20 11.22 3.31 -4.05
N CYS A 21 10.81 4.12 -3.07
CA CYS A 21 11.70 4.67 -2.06
C CYS A 21 12.38 3.57 -1.23
N ALA A 22 11.64 2.57 -0.77
CA ALA A 22 12.20 1.45 0.01
C ALA A 22 13.21 0.63 -0.83
N ALA A 23 12.91 0.36 -2.10
CA ALA A 23 13.81 -0.35 -3.00
C ALA A 23 15.11 0.44 -3.22
N PHE A 24 15.01 1.75 -3.48
CA PHE A 24 16.18 2.62 -3.65
C PHE A 24 17.05 2.68 -2.37
N LEU A 25 16.42 2.78 -1.19
CA LEU A 25 17.14 2.74 0.08
C LEU A 25 17.87 1.41 0.28
N ALA A 26 17.22 0.29 -0.06
CA ALA A 26 17.84 -1.02 0.03
C ALA A 26 19.06 -1.14 -0.90
N GLU A 27 18.97 -0.67 -2.15
CA GLU A 27 20.09 -0.64 -3.09
C GLU A 27 21.27 0.18 -2.55
N LEU A 28 21.00 1.38 -2.01
CA LEU A 28 22.05 2.21 -1.41
C LEU A 28 22.72 1.51 -0.22
N ILE A 29 21.93 0.99 0.72
CA ILE A 29 22.46 0.31 1.91
C ILE A 29 23.30 -0.91 1.54
N VAL A 30 22.86 -1.71 0.58
CA VAL A 30 23.60 -2.88 0.10
C VAL A 30 24.89 -2.47 -0.62
N SER A 31 24.86 -1.36 -1.36
CA SER A 31 26.03 -0.89 -2.13
C SER A 31 27.20 -0.39 -1.25
N ASP A 32 26.89 0.30 -0.15
CA ASP A 32 27.89 0.84 0.79
C ASP A 32 27.26 0.95 2.19
N PRO A 33 27.31 -0.15 2.98
CA PRO A 33 26.70 -0.19 4.31
C PRO A 33 27.32 0.80 5.31
N ASP A 34 28.62 1.10 5.18
CA ASP A 34 29.32 2.01 6.09
C ASP A 34 28.83 3.45 5.91
N LYS A 35 28.56 3.84 4.65
CA LYS A 35 28.04 5.18 4.33
C LYS A 35 26.53 5.30 4.51
N TYR A 36 25.77 4.27 4.10
CA TYR A 36 24.30 4.34 4.01
C TYR A 36 23.58 3.57 5.12
N GLY A 37 24.28 2.83 5.98
CA GLY A 37 23.71 2.12 7.13
C GLY A 37 22.77 2.96 8.01
N PRO A 38 23.03 4.25 8.27
CA PRO A 38 22.09 5.11 9.01
C PRO A 38 20.70 5.25 8.36
N LEU A 39 20.59 5.03 7.04
CA LEU A 39 19.30 5.07 6.31
C LEU A 39 18.45 3.81 6.53
N MET A 40 18.98 2.76 7.17
CA MET A 40 18.24 1.53 7.48
C MET A 40 16.96 1.82 8.27
N ILE A 41 16.99 2.80 9.18
CA ILE A 41 15.81 3.19 9.97
C ILE A 41 14.68 3.71 9.05
N MET A 42 15.01 4.44 7.99
CA MET A 42 14.02 4.91 7.02
C MET A 42 13.49 3.77 6.16
N TYR A 43 14.37 2.86 5.71
CA TYR A 43 13.98 1.66 4.98
C TYR A 43 12.97 0.84 5.79
N GLU A 44 13.27 0.54 7.05
CA GLU A 44 12.38 -0.22 7.92
C GLU A 44 11.03 0.45 8.15
N ARG A 45 11.04 1.79 8.30
CA ARG A 45 9.80 2.55 8.45
C ARG A 45 8.91 2.39 7.22
N TYR A 46 9.46 2.55 6.03
CA TYR A 46 8.70 2.37 4.79
C TYR A 46 8.26 0.93 4.58
N ALA A 47 9.11 -0.05 4.90
CA ALA A 47 8.76 -1.47 4.82
C ALA A 47 7.53 -1.79 5.69
N ARG A 48 7.51 -1.35 6.96
CA ARG A 48 6.36 -1.54 7.86
C ARG A 48 5.08 -0.84 7.37
N GLU A 49 5.24 0.35 6.80
CA GLU A 49 4.11 1.10 6.27
C GLU A 49 3.49 0.43 5.04
N ILE A 50 4.33 -0.07 4.13
CA ILE A 50 3.90 -0.86 2.96
C ILE A 50 3.15 -2.10 3.43
N GLU A 51 3.74 -2.89 4.33
CA GLU A 51 3.14 -4.12 4.86
C GLU A 51 1.77 -3.84 5.50
N THR A 52 1.67 -2.79 6.32
CA THR A 52 0.41 -2.42 6.96
C THR A 52 -0.67 -2.07 5.94
N ARG A 53 -0.32 -1.29 4.91
CA ARG A 53 -1.27 -0.86 3.88
C ARG A 53 -1.70 -2.04 2.98
N GLU A 54 -0.78 -2.92 2.60
CA GLU A 54 -1.12 -4.15 1.84
C GLU A 54 -2.04 -5.08 2.61
N ASN A 55 -1.79 -5.26 3.92
CA ASN A 55 -2.65 -6.05 4.78
C ASN A 55 -4.06 -5.46 4.87
N ASN A 56 -4.18 -4.13 4.95
CA ASN A 56 -5.47 -3.45 4.98
C ASN A 56 -6.22 -3.60 3.65
N LEU A 57 -5.52 -3.47 2.51
CA LEU A 57 -6.11 -3.70 1.18
C LEU A 57 -6.61 -5.14 1.05
N SER A 58 -5.80 -6.12 1.46
CA SER A 58 -6.18 -7.54 1.42
C SER A 58 -7.42 -7.83 2.29
N LYS A 59 -7.48 -7.27 3.50
CA LYS A 59 -8.67 -7.40 4.37
C LYS A 59 -9.91 -6.76 3.75
N LEU A 60 -9.75 -5.60 3.11
CA LEU A 60 -10.84 -4.91 2.46
C LEU A 60 -11.39 -5.73 1.27
N ASP A 61 -10.51 -6.35 0.48
CA ASP A 61 -10.92 -7.21 -0.63
C ASP A 61 -11.64 -8.47 -0.15
N LEU A 62 -11.16 -9.10 0.93
CA LEU A 62 -11.87 -10.21 1.58
C LEU A 62 -13.27 -9.79 2.05
N LEU A 63 -13.41 -8.62 2.67
CA LEU A 63 -14.71 -8.09 3.10
C LEU A 63 -15.63 -7.82 1.89
N ARG A 64 -15.11 -7.28 0.79
CA ARG A 64 -15.88 -7.07 -0.45
C ARG A 64 -16.42 -8.39 -1.00
N LEU A 65 -15.58 -9.41 -1.10
CA LEU A 65 -15.99 -10.75 -1.54
C LEU A 65 -17.06 -11.37 -0.63
N GLN A 66 -16.93 -11.21 0.68
CA GLN A 66 -17.94 -11.68 1.63
C GLN A 66 -19.29 -10.95 1.45
N VAL A 67 -19.26 -9.63 1.26
CA VAL A 67 -20.47 -8.84 1.01
C VAL A 67 -21.14 -9.27 -0.30
N GLU A 68 -20.37 -9.49 -1.37
CA GLU A 68 -20.90 -9.97 -2.65
C GLU A 68 -21.54 -11.36 -2.51
N LYS A 69 -20.86 -12.28 -1.81
CA LYS A 69 -21.41 -13.61 -1.50
C LYS A 69 -22.73 -13.51 -0.74
N ASN A 70 -22.81 -12.63 0.27
CA ASN A 70 -24.03 -12.44 1.05
C ASN A 70 -25.17 -11.82 0.23
N LYS A 71 -24.86 -10.88 -0.67
CA LYS A 71 -25.84 -10.30 -1.60
C LYS A 71 -26.40 -11.35 -2.56
N ALA A 72 -25.53 -12.20 -3.12
CA ALA A 72 -25.95 -13.29 -4.00
C ALA A 72 -26.79 -14.34 -3.26
N ALA A 73 -26.42 -14.70 -2.02
CA ALA A 73 -27.20 -15.62 -1.19
C ALA A 73 -28.59 -15.08 -0.85
N ALA A 74 -28.70 -13.79 -0.51
CA ALA A 74 -29.98 -13.13 -0.23
C ALA A 74 -30.89 -13.00 -1.47
N ALA A 75 -30.33 -12.90 -2.67
CA ALA A 75 -31.12 -12.94 -3.91
C ALA A 75 -31.69 -14.34 -4.23
N SER A 76 -31.04 -15.41 -3.75
CA SER A 76 -31.50 -16.79 -3.97
C SER A 76 -32.64 -17.23 -3.05
N SER A 77 -32.88 -16.54 -1.93
CA SER A 77 -33.91 -16.92 -0.95
C SER A 77 -35.29 -16.28 -1.19
N ASN A 78 -35.46 -15.46 -2.23
CA ASN A 78 -36.69 -14.69 -2.47
C ASN A 78 -37.53 -15.19 -3.66
N SER A 79 -37.25 -16.38 -4.20
CA SER A 79 -38.13 -17.08 -5.15
C SER A 79 -38.83 -18.24 -4.44
N SER A 80 -39.97 -17.94 -3.82
CA SER A 80 -41.00 -18.92 -3.44
C SER A 80 -42.36 -18.33 -3.74
#